data_AF-A0A432SNZ8-F1
#
_entry.id   AF-A0A432SNZ8-F1
#
_cell.length_a   1.000
_cell.length_b   1.000
_cell.length_c   1.000
_cell.angle_alpha   90.00
_cell.angle_beta   90.00
_cell.angle_gamma   90.00
#
_symmetry.space_group_name_H-M   'P 1'
#
loop_
_entity.id
_entity.type
_entity.pdbx_description
1 polymer ?
#
loop_
_entity_poly.entity_id
_entity_poly.type
_entity_poly.pdbx_seq_one_letter_code
_entity_poly.pdbx_strand_id
1 'polypeptide(L)' 'MKSCSITEFQTKPSIFKELDLVAVVDKRSNKKLGYFISSKYEDLIQNIIKKIEKEEKIEKLKRLKNHQDLEFLELGVD' A
#
# COMPACT_ATOMS: atom_id res chain seq x y z
N MET A 1 -4.24 -12.85 16.03
CA MET A 1 -3.36 -11.86 15.38
C MET A 1 -3.41 -10.56 16.17
N LYS A 2 -2.27 -10.01 16.61
CA LYS A 2 -2.25 -8.77 17.41
C LYS A 2 -2.64 -7.57 16.55
N SER A 3 -3.43 -6.66 17.12
CA SER A 3 -3.81 -5.38 16.50
C SER A 3 -3.28 -4.22 17.34
N CYS A 4 -2.83 -3.16 16.68
CA CYS A 4 -2.49 -1.90 17.34
C CYS A 4 -3.24 -0.76 16.67
N SER A 5 -3.59 0.26 17.44
CA SER A 5 -4.15 1.48 16.89
C SER A 5 -3.10 2.28 16.14
N ILE A 6 -3.52 3.04 15.15
CA ILE A 6 -2.67 4.02 14.47
C ILE A 6 -2.04 5.02 15.46
N THR A 7 -2.76 5.38 16.52
CA THR A 7 -2.26 6.30 17.55
C THR A 7 -1.15 5.66 18.40
N GLU A 8 -1.32 4.40 18.81
CA GLU A 8 -0.25 3.63 19.47
C GLU A 8 0.96 3.45 18.55
N PHE A 9 0.71 3.27 17.25
CA PHE A 9 1.75 3.18 16.23
C PHE A 9 2.63 4.43 16.19
N GLN A 10 2.01 5.61 16.24
CA GLN A 10 2.71 6.89 16.18
C GLN A 10 3.38 7.28 17.51
N THR A 11 2.74 6.97 18.64
CA THR A 11 3.17 7.45 19.96
C THR A 11 4.20 6.56 20.64
N LYS A 12 4.20 5.24 20.36
CA LYS A 12 5.06 4.27 21.04
C LYS A 12 5.77 3.34 20.05
N PRO A 13 6.69 3.85 19.22
CA PRO A 13 7.42 3.05 18.24
C PRO A 13 8.25 1.90 18.85
N SER A 14 8.64 2.04 20.12
CA SER A 14 9.40 1.01 20.86
C SER A 14 8.70 -0.34 20.92
N ILE A 15 7.36 -0.35 20.94
CA ILE A 15 6.54 -1.57 21.04
C ILE A 15 6.73 -2.48 19.81
N PHE A 16 7.09 -1.91 18.66
CA PHE A 16 7.22 -2.66 17.40
C PHE A 16 8.57 -3.35 17.24
N LYS A 17 9.58 -3.03 18.06
CA LYS A 17 10.87 -3.71 18.03
C LYS A 17 10.75 -5.20 18.35
N GLU A 18 9.76 -5.56 19.15
CA GLU A 18 9.48 -6.92 19.62
C GLU A 18 8.37 -7.61 18.81
N LEU A 19 7.75 -6.91 17.86
CA LEU A 19 6.61 -7.41 17.10
C LEU A 19 7.01 -7.73 15.66
N ASP A 20 6.68 -8.94 15.22
CA ASP A 20 6.99 -9.41 13.87
C ASP A 20 5.90 -9.06 12.85
N LEU A 21 4.62 -9.18 13.24
CA LEU A 21 3.46 -8.91 12.38
C LEU A 21 2.30 -8.36 13.21
N VAL A 22 1.77 -7.21 12.82
CA VAL A 22 0.67 -6.53 13.54
C VAL A 22 -0.33 -5.92 12.57
N ALA A 23 -1.62 -6.06 12.85
CA ALA A 23 -2.65 -5.33 12.12
C ALA A 23 -2.75 -3.89 12.64
N VAL A 24 -2.61 -2.92 11.75
CA VAL A 24 -2.81 -1.51 12.08
C VAL A 24 -4.28 -1.17 11.86
N VAL A 25 -4.95 -0.75 12.92
CA VAL A 25 -6.37 -0.38 12.91
C VAL A 25 -6.55 1.07 13.30
N ASP A 26 -7.49 1.76 12.67
CA ASP A 26 -8.01 2.99 13.19
C ASP A 26 -9.18 2.66 14.12
N LYS A 27 -8.96 2.85 15.43
CA LYS A 27 -9.98 2.60 16.46
C LYS A 27 -11.14 3.61 16.38
N ARG A 28 -10.94 4.80 15.78
CA ARG A 28 -11.98 5.84 15.69
C ARG A 28 -12.97 5.55 14.56
N SER A 29 -12.45 5.19 13.38
CA SER A 29 -13.28 4.81 12.23
C SER A 29 -13.64 3.33 12.20
N ASN A 30 -13.20 2.55 13.19
CA ASN A 30 -13.32 1.09 13.28
C ASN A 30 -12.89 0.38 11.98
N LYS A 31 -11.86 0.92 11.33
CA LYS A 31 -11.39 0.49 10.02
C LYS A 31 -9.99 -0.08 10.13
N LYS A 32 -9.74 -1.17 9.41
CA LYS A 32 -8.40 -1.72 9.26
C LYS A 32 -7.64 -0.92 8.20
N LEU A 33 -6.48 -0.39 8.56
CA LEU A 33 -5.64 0.40 7.66
C LEU A 33 -4.67 -0.49 6.90
N GLY A 34 -4.13 -1.52 7.56
CA GLY A 34 -3.19 -2.43 6.93
C GLY A 34 -2.45 -3.30 7.94
N TYR A 35 -1.23 -3.67 7.58
CA TYR A 35 -0.36 -4.50 8.40
C TYR A 35 1.04 -3.90 8.47
N PHE A 36 1.65 -4.02 9.64
CA PHE A 36 3.06 -3.80 9.86
C PHE A 36 3.77 -5.16 9.85
N ILE A 37 4.89 -5.23 9.13
CA ILE A 37 5.80 -6.38 9.11
C ILE A 37 7.17 -5.88 9.53
N SER A 38 7.83 -6.62 10.43
CA SER A 38 9.19 -6.29 10.87
C SER A 38 10.19 -6.37 9.71
N SER A 39 11.18 -5.46 9.70
CA SER A 39 12.24 -5.42 8.69
C SER A 39 13.11 -6.68 8.66
N LYS A 40 13.08 -7.50 9.71
CA LYS A 40 13.73 -8.82 9.73
C LYS A 40 13.30 -9.72 8.57
N TYR A 41 12.09 -9.51 8.05
CA TYR A 41 11.53 -10.27 6.94
C TYR A 41 11.67 -9.55 5.60
N GLU A 42 12.34 -8.39 5.54
CA GLU A 42 12.47 -7.57 4.34
C GLU A 42 12.99 -8.39 3.16
N ASP A 43 14.09 -9.13 3.33
CA ASP A 43 14.69 -9.95 2.28
C ASP A 43 13.73 -11.00 1.70
N LEU A 44 12.81 -11.51 2.53
CA LEU A 44 11.82 -12.51 2.12
C LEU A 44 10.66 -11.89 1.34
N ILE A 45 10.29 -10.64 1.66
CA ILE A 45 9.12 -9.98 1.07
C ILE A 45 9.48 -8.99 -0.04
N GLN A 46 10.75 -8.59 -0.16
CA GLN A 46 11.18 -7.54 -1.09
C GLN A 46 10.85 -7.87 -2.55
N ASN A 47 11.01 -9.13 -2.95
CA ASN A 47 10.65 -9.57 -4.31
C ASN A 47 9.16 -9.43 -4.59
N ILE A 48 8.32 -9.70 -3.59
CA ILE A 48 6.87 -9.55 -3.68
C ILE A 48 6.51 -8.07 -3.76
N ILE A 49 7.11 -7.23 -2.92
CA ILE A 49 6.91 -5.76 -2.94
C ILE A 49 7.27 -5.19 -4.32
N LYS A 50 8.46 -5.52 -4.86
CA LYS A 50 8.90 -5.07 -6.19
C LYS A 50 7.94 -5.48 -7.31
N LYS A 51 7.37 -6.70 -7.21
CA LYS A 51 6.39 -7.18 -8.18
C LYS A 51 5.10 -6.36 -8.12
N ILE A 52 4.57 -6.12 -6.92
CA ILE A 52 3.36 -5.31 -6.70
C ILE A 52 3.57 -3.88 -7.22
N GLU A 53 4.69 -3.23 -6.88
CA GLU A 53 4.99 -1.88 -7.35
C GLU A 53 5.08 -1.79 -8.89
N LYS A 54 5.66 -2.82 -9.53
CA LYS A 54 5.73 -2.89 -10.99
C LYS A 54 4.33 -3.02 -11.60
N GLU A 55 3.48 -3.87 -11.03
CA GLU A 55 2.10 -4.05 -11.47
C GLU A 55 1.28 -2.77 -11.33
N GLU A 56 1.39 -2.06 -10.20
CA GLU A 56 0.72 -0.77 -9.99
C GLU A 56 1.18 0.30 -10.99
N LYS A 57 2.49 0.35 -11.30
CA LYS A 57 3.03 1.27 -12.32
C LYS A 57 2.46 0.95 -13.70
N ILE A 58 2.42 -0.33 -14.07
CA ILE A 58 1.85 -0.77 -15.36
C ILE A 58 0.36 -0.40 -15.42
N GLU A 59 -0.39 -0.59 -14.33
CA GLU A 59 -1.80 -0.23 -14.29
C GLU A 59 -2.02 1.28 -14.43
N LYS A 60 -1.22 2.10 -13.75
CA LYS A 60 -1.25 3.56 -13.91
C LYS A 60 -0.94 3.98 -15.35
N LEU A 61 0.07 3.38 -15.99
CA LEU A 61 0.40 3.65 -17.39
C LEU A 61 -0.74 3.26 -18.33
N LYS A 62 -1.41 2.12 -18.09
CA LYS A 62 -2.59 1.72 -18.87
C LYS A 62 -3.73 2.72 -18.72
N ARG A 63 -4.00 3.22 -17.51
CA ARG A 63 -5.04 4.23 -17.28
C ARG A 63 -4.71 5.54 -17.99
N LEU A 64 -3.45 5.99 -17.95
CA LEU A 64 -3.00 7.19 -18.66
C LEU A 64 -3.10 7.04 -20.18
N LYS A 65 -2.69 5.88 -20.71
CA LYS A 65 -2.83 5.59 -22.13
C LYS A 65 -4.30 5.61 -22.55
N ASN A 66 -5.18 4.95 -21.80
CA ASN A 66 -6.61 4.98 -22.10
C ASN A 66 -7.19 6.40 -22.09
N HIS A 67 -6.72 7.27 -21.17
CA HIS A 67 -7.14 8.67 -21.14
C HIS A 67 -6.66 9.44 -22.38
N GLN A 68 -5.40 9.24 -22.78
CA GLN A 68 -4.87 9.85 -24.00
C GLN A 68 -5.59 9.35 -25.25
N ASP A 69 -5.82 8.03 -25.36
CA ASP A 69 -6.53 7.43 -26.49
C ASP A 69 -7.98 7.98 -26.59
N LEU A 70 -8.64 8.25 -25.46
CA LEU A 70 -9.95 8.91 -25.41
C LEU A 70 -9.89 10.37 -25.89
N GLU A 71 -8.91 11.16 -25.43
CA GLU A 71 -8.72 12.54 -25.90
C GLU A 71 -8.43 12.60 -27.42
N PHE A 72 -7.65 11.65 -27.94
CA PHE A 72 -7.39 11.54 -29.38
C PHE A 72 -8.64 11.16 -30.18
N LEU A 73 -9.49 10.29 -29.64
CA LEU A 73 -10.78 9.93 -30.25
C LEU A 73 -11.75 11.11 -30.27
N GLU A 74 -11.74 11.99 -29.26
CA GLU A 74 -12.56 13.21 -29.23
C GLU A 74 -12.05 14.30 -30.18
N LEU A 75 -10.73 14.40 -30.38
CA LEU A 75 -10.10 15.37 -31.30
C LEU A 75 -10.12 14.93 -32.78
N GLY A 76 -10.34 13.65 -33.06
CA GLY A 76 -10.33 13.07 -34.41
C GLY A 76 -11.69 13.04 -35.12
N VAL A 77 -12.72 13.64 -34.54
CA VAL A 77 -14.05 13.79 -35.16
C VAL A 77 -14.19 15.19 -35.73
N ASP A 78 -13.58 15.41 -36.90
CA ASP A 78 -13.92 16.48 -37.85
C ASP A 78 -14.44 15.85 -39.15
#